data_AF-A0A1Y4RSC0-F1
#
_entry.id   AF-A0A1Y4RSC0-F1
#
_cell.length_a   1.000
_cell.length_b   1.000
_cell.length_c   1.000
_cell.angle_alpha   90.00
_cell.angle_beta   90.00
_cell.angle_gamma   90.00
#
_symmetry.space_group_name_H-M   'P 1'
#
loop_
_entity.id
_entity.type
_entity.pdbx_description
1 polymer ?
#
loop_
_entity_poly.entity_id
_entity_poly.type
_entity_poly.pdbx_seq_one_letter_code
_entity_poly.pdbx_strand_id
1 'polypeptide(L)'
;MNFEQLLKRAKNKDPEAKEQLYEMFRPLLIHQAMISGRFSEDLYQELSLTFLFCIDSFKIEKALRLIKDNENRQKKSKNKGMESF
;
A
#
# COMPACT_ATOMS: atom_id res chain seq x y z
N MET A 1 -1.48 7.41 14.41
CA MET A 1 -2.50 6.58 13.75
C MET A 1 -1.78 5.47 12.98
N ASN A 2 -2.17 4.21 13.12
CA ASN A 2 -1.54 3.13 12.35
C ASN A 2 -2.03 3.17 10.89
N PHE A 3 -1.16 2.82 9.92
CA PHE A 3 -1.48 2.79 8.49
C PHE A 3 -2.74 1.97 8.20
N GLU A 4 -2.92 0.83 8.84
CA GLU A 4 -4.11 -0.01 8.66
C GLU A 4 -5.41 0.73 9.05
N GLN A 5 -5.39 1.48 10.16
CA GLN A 5 -6.54 2.25 10.61
C GLN A 5 -6.83 3.41 9.66
N LEU A 6 -5.78 4.06 9.16
CA LEU A 6 -5.88 5.13 8.18
C LEU A 6 -6.51 4.62 6.87
N LEU A 7 -6.03 3.48 6.37
CA LEU A 7 -6.58 2.83 5.18
C LEU A 7 -8.04 2.43 5.37
N LYS A 8 -8.41 1.87 6.54
CA LYS A 8 -9.81 1.54 6.85
C LYS A 8 -10.71 2.78 6.83
N ARG A 9 -10.28 3.89 7.42
CA ARG A 9 -11.03 5.16 7.38
C ARG A 9 -11.17 5.70 5.95
N ALA A 10 -10.08 5.74 5.20
CA ALA A 10 -10.10 6.21 3.81
C ALA A 10 -11.05 5.38 2.92
N LYS A 11 -11.12 4.06 3.13
CA LYS A 11 -12.07 3.18 2.45
C LYS A 11 -13.53 3.45 2.82
N ASN A 12 -13.79 3.92 4.03
CA ASN A 12 -15.11 4.36 4.48
C ASN A 12 -15.46 5.78 4.00
N LYS A 13 -14.81 6.25 2.93
CA LYS A 13 -15.05 7.56 2.29
C LYS A 13 -14.78 8.77 3.20
N ASP A 14 -13.95 8.59 4.23
CA ASP A 14 -13.42 9.68 5.04
C ASP A 14 -12.44 10.53 4.19
N PRO A 15 -12.77 11.80 3.91
CA PRO A 15 -11.95 12.66 3.06
C PRO A 15 -10.61 13.02 3.69
N GLU A 16 -10.54 13.25 5.00
CA GLU A 16 -9.30 13.57 5.72
C GLU A 16 -8.34 12.39 5.67
N ALA A 17 -8.87 11.18 5.85
CA ALA A 17 -8.07 9.97 5.76
C ALA A 17 -7.54 9.71 4.34
N LYS A 18 -8.33 10.02 3.31
CA LYS A 18 -7.89 9.94 1.91
C LYS A 18 -6.82 10.96 1.59
N GLU A 19 -6.98 12.20 2.02
CA GLU A 19 -5.99 13.26 1.85
C GLU A 19 -4.68 12.91 2.55
N GLN A 20 -4.74 12.43 3.79
CA GLN A 20 -3.55 12.03 4.52
C GLN A 20 -2.81 10.87 3.83
N LEU A 21 -3.53 9.87 3.29
CA LEU A 21 -2.90 8.82 2.48
C LEU A 21 -2.29 9.38 1.20
N TYR A 22 -2.98 10.29 0.52
CA TYR A 22 -2.49 10.91 -0.69
C TYR A 22 -1.19 11.67 -0.43
N GLU A 23 -1.12 12.49 0.61
CA GLU A 23 0.10 13.23 0.98
C GLU A 23 1.28 12.29 1.29
N MET A 24 1.02 11.14 1.95
CA MET A 24 2.05 10.13 2.19
C MET A 24 2.64 9.55 0.90
N PHE A 25 1.81 9.33 -0.12
CA PHE A 25 2.23 8.73 -1.39
C PHE A 25 2.60 9.77 -2.46
N ARG A 26 2.29 11.05 -2.26
CA ARG A 26 2.55 12.13 -3.21
C ARG A 26 3.99 12.17 -3.73
N PRO A 27 5.05 12.00 -2.92
CA PRO A 27 6.43 11.96 -3.43
C PRO A 27 6.66 10.83 -4.44
N LEU A 28 6.05 9.65 -4.22
CA LEU A 28 6.14 8.51 -5.15
C LEU A 28 5.41 8.81 -6.46
N LEU A 29 4.22 9.40 -6.39
CA LEU A 29 3.43 9.75 -7.58
C LEU A 29 4.18 10.78 -8.44
N ILE A 30 4.80 11.80 -7.82
CA ILE A 30 5.63 12.77 -8.51
C ILE A 30 6.84 12.10 -9.15
N HIS A 31 7.55 11.24 -8.40
CA HIS A 31 8.70 10.52 -8.92
C HIS A 31 8.36 9.68 -10.15
N GLN A 32 7.24 8.96 -10.11
CA GLN A 32 6.79 8.11 -11.20
C GLN A 32 6.28 8.92 -12.41
N ALA A 33 5.85 10.16 -12.19
CA ALA A 33 5.45 11.09 -13.24
C ALA A 33 6.64 11.77 -13.97
N MET A 34 7.89 11.46 -13.58
CA MET A 34 9.08 11.98 -14.25
C MET A 34 9.44 11.12 -15.48
N ILE A 35 9.26 11.66 -16.68
CA ILE A 35 9.63 11.03 -17.94
C ILE A 35 10.86 11.73 -18.50
N SER A 36 11.98 11.01 -18.62
CA SER A 36 13.25 11.54 -19.13
C SER A 36 13.67 12.85 -18.45
N GLY A 37 13.52 12.91 -17.12
CA GLY A 37 13.87 14.07 -16.31
C GLY A 37 12.89 15.25 -16.37
N ARG A 38 11.75 15.11 -17.06
CA ARG A 38 10.68 16.12 -17.07
C ARG A 38 9.43 15.60 -16.39
N PHE A 39 8.80 16.48 -15.62
CA PHE A 39 7.51 16.19 -15.02
C PHE A 39 6.41 16.15 -16.10
N SER A 40 5.62 15.08 -16.11
CA SER A 40 4.42 14.95 -16.93
C SER A 40 3.18 15.14 -16.06
N GLU A 41 2.47 16.23 -16.28
CA GLU A 41 1.26 16.55 -15.53
C GLU A 41 0.15 15.52 -15.80
N ASP A 42 -0.06 15.13 -17.06
CA ASP A 42 -1.05 14.11 -17.43
C ASP A 42 -0.78 12.78 -16.72
N LEU A 43 0.49 12.32 -16.71
CA LEU A 43 0.85 11.10 -16.02
C LEU A 43 0.65 11.23 -14.50
N TYR A 44 0.96 12.39 -13.92
CA TYR A 44 0.71 12.64 -12.51
C TYR A 44 -0.78 12.59 -12.16
N GLN A 45 -1.64 13.19 -12.98
CA GLN A 45 -3.10 13.16 -12.81
C GLN A 45 -3.62 11.71 -12.91
N GLU A 46 -3.18 10.95 -13.90
CA GLU A 46 -3.54 9.53 -14.07
C GLU A 46 -3.08 8.66 -12.88
N LEU A 47 -1.86 8.87 -12.40
CA LEU A 47 -1.34 8.17 -11.22
C LEU A 47 -2.12 8.54 -9.95
N SER A 48 -2.52 9.80 -9.81
CA SER A 48 -3.32 10.29 -8.69
C SER A 48 -4.72 9.69 -8.71
N LEU A 49 -5.39 9.65 -9.86
CA LEU A 49 -6.69 9.00 -10.03
C LEU A 49 -6.60 7.49 -9.75
N THR A 50 -5.57 6.84 -10.31
CA THR A 50 -5.31 5.42 -10.09
C THR A 50 -5.08 5.12 -8.60
N PHE A 51 -4.34 5.97 -7.89
CA PHE A 51 -4.11 5.82 -6.46
C PHE A 51 -5.42 5.86 -5.66
N LEU A 52 -6.32 6.81 -5.95
CA LEU A 52 -7.63 6.87 -5.31
C LEU A 52 -8.49 5.63 -5.61
N PHE A 53 -8.44 5.15 -6.86
CA PHE A 53 -9.10 3.91 -7.24
C PHE A 53 -8.53 2.70 -6.50
N CYS A 54 -7.20 2.66 -6.30
CA CYS A 54 -6.55 1.61 -5.51
C CYS A 54 -7.02 1.62 -4.06
N ILE A 55 -7.14 2.79 -3.41
CA ILE A 55 -7.69 2.88 -2.04
C ILE A 55 -9.09 2.24 -2.00
N ASP A 56 -9.97 2.62 -2.92
CA ASP A 56 -11.35 2.14 -2.96
C ASP A 56 -11.42 0.62 -3.26
N SER A 57 -10.59 0.12 -4.17
CA SER A 57 -10.62 -1.28 -4.63
C SER A 57 -9.79 -2.27 -3.78
N PHE A 58 -8.86 -1.79 -2.94
CA PHE A 58 -7.92 -2.65 -2.21
C PHE A 58 -8.63 -3.55 -1.18
N LYS A 59 -8.36 -4.86 -1.19
CA LYS A 59 -8.99 -5.84 -0.30
C LYS A 59 -8.11 -6.12 0.92
N ILE A 60 -8.39 -5.43 2.03
CA ILE A 60 -7.59 -5.51 3.26
C ILE A 60 -7.56 -6.95 3.79
N GLU A 61 -8.68 -7.66 3.76
CA GLU A 61 -8.79 -9.02 4.31
C GLU A 61 -7.88 -9.99 3.57
N LYS A 62 -7.75 -9.82 2.24
CA LYS A 62 -6.86 -10.63 1.41
C LYS A 62 -5.40 -10.36 1.77
N ALA A 63 -5.02 -9.10 1.96
CA ALA A 63 -3.66 -8.72 2.35
C ALA A 63 -3.30 -9.30 3.74
N LEU A 64 -4.20 -9.18 4.72
CA LEU A 64 -3.97 -9.72 6.07
C LEU A 64 -3.81 -11.24 6.08
N ARG A 65 -4.58 -11.97 5.24
CA ARG A 65 -4.40 -13.42 5.08
C ARG A 65 -3.01 -13.76 4.54
N LEU A 66 -2.58 -13.08 3.48
CA LEU A 66 -1.26 -13.30 2.87
C LEU A 66 -0.11 -13.04 3.86
N ILE A 67 -0.22 -11.99 4.69
CA ILE A 67 0.77 -11.68 5.73
C ILE A 67 0.86 -12.82 6.74
N LYS A 68 -0.30 -13.29 7.26
CA LYS A 68 -0.35 -14.41 8.21
C LYS A 68 0.25 -15.69 7.61
N ASP A 69 -0.07 -15.99 6.36
CA ASP A 69 0.46 -17.18 5.66
C ASP A 69 1.98 -17.09 5.47
N ASN A 70 2.51 -15.90 5.20
CA ASN A 70 3.95 -15.65 5.13
C ASN A 70 4.65 -15.87 6.47
N GLU A 71 4.09 -15.33 7.55
CA GLU A 71 4.63 -15.50 8.90
C GLU A 71 4.66 -16.99 9.32
N ASN A 72 3.59 -17.72 9.02
CA ASN A 72 3.50 -19.16 9.28
C ASN A 72 4.57 -19.95 8.52
N ARG A 73 4.84 -19.61 7.26
CA ARG A 73 5.90 -20.22 6.45
C ARG A 73 7.31 -19.96 7.02
N GLN A 74 7.56 -18.74 7.49
CA GLN A 74 8.85 -18.38 8.10
C GLN A 74 9.09 -19.13 9.42
N LYS A 75 8.07 -19.20 10.28
CA LYS A 75 8.14 -19.96 11.55
C LYS A 75 8.44 -21.45 11.31
N LYS A 76 7.78 -22.06 10.32
CA LYS A 76 8.01 -23.46 9.94
C LYS A 76 9.43 -23.72 9.43
N SER A 77 10.01 -22.75 8.70
CA SER A 77 11.38 -22.87 8.17
C SER A 77 12.44 -22.71 9.28
N LYS A 78 12.19 -21.87 10.29
CA LYS A 78 13.06 -21.73 11.46
C LYS A 78 13.05 -22.98 12.35
N ASN A 79 11.88 -23.59 12.56
CA ASN A 79 11.78 -24.80 13.40
C ASN A 79 12.47 -26.01 12.74
N LYS A 80 12.42 -26.15 11.41
CA LYS A 80 13.10 -27.24 10.68
C LYS A 80 14.63 -27.21 10.79
N GLY A 81 15.25 -26.05 10.96
CA GLY A 81 16.71 -25.93 11.14
C GLY A 81 17.18 -26.21 12.58
N MET A 82 16.25 -26.30 13.53
CA MET A 82 16.52 -26.58 14.94
C MET A 82 16.35 -28.07 15.28
N GLU A 83 15.60 -28.82 14.48
CA GLU A 83 15.39 -30.27 14.63
C GLU A 83 16.48 -31.12 13.96
N SER A 84 17.52 -30.50 13.38
CA SER A 84 18.61 -31.19 12.66
C SER A 84 19.93 -31.28 13.43
N PHE A 85 19.92 -31.05 14.75
CA PHE A 85 21.05 -31.26 15.66
C PHE A 85 20.65 -32.17 16.82
#